data_AF-A0A1D7QSU6-F1
#
_entry.id   AF-A0A1D7QSU6-F1
#
_cell.length_a   1.000
_cell.length_b   1.000
_cell.length_c   1.000
_cell.angle_alpha   90.00
_cell.angle_beta   90.00
_cell.angle_gamma   90.00
#
_symmetry.space_group_name_H-M   'P 1'
#
loop_
_entity.id
_entity.type
_entity.pdbx_description
1 polymer ?
#
loop_
_entity_poly.entity_id
_entity_poly.type
_entity_poly.pdbx_seq_one_letter_code
_entity_poly.pdbx_strand_id
1 'polypeptide(L)'
;MFRKMIASFIIMTIFATATLFYLIASADGDNRTDMTDVDFSFEDEGYYFYMTDGEIASAIQEARESIRLTDPFQLTTNNTETVLEEISFVYVEPPELTVKLEARRILDHFGRTPSVPEIKDELSDRYLPVNARFYDHYAYVFDVTVSQGIGDEAEEVDTYEANKSSGSLKSVLMDMGQVDTNRPLHIRFEDTSDPSVYVTYSLDFDDYRQ
;
A
#
# COMPACT_ATOMS: atom_id res chain seq x y z
N MET A 1 59.41 10.12 1.72
CA MET A 1 58.41 9.03 1.69
C MET A 1 57.05 9.47 2.22
N PHE A 2 56.98 10.18 3.35
CA PHE A 2 55.72 10.63 3.96
C PHE A 2 54.77 11.40 3.01
N ARG A 3 55.29 12.31 2.18
CA ARG A 3 54.47 13.05 1.19
C ARG A 3 53.85 12.15 0.10
N LYS A 4 54.52 11.08 -0.30
CA LYS A 4 53.99 10.12 -1.29
C LYS A 4 52.92 9.22 -0.67
N MET A 5 53.07 8.90 0.62
CA MET A 5 52.10 8.11 1.39
C MET A 5 50.80 8.89 1.63
N ILE A 6 50.89 10.18 1.98
CA ILE A 6 49.72 11.05 2.13
C ILE A 6 48.96 11.21 0.81
N ALA A 7 49.67 11.43 -0.31
CA ALA A 7 49.03 11.56 -1.61
C ALA A 7 48.28 10.27 -2.03
N SER A 8 48.87 9.10 -1.79
CA SER A 8 48.23 7.81 -2.07
C SER A 8 47.00 7.57 -1.20
N PHE A 9 47.04 7.97 0.07
CA PHE A 9 45.91 7.83 0.98
C PHE A 9 44.72 8.69 0.54
N ILE A 10 44.96 9.96 0.20
CA ILE A 10 43.92 10.88 -0.27
C ILE A 10 43.25 10.35 -1.55
N ILE A 11 44.03 9.83 -2.50
CA ILE A 11 43.49 9.28 -3.75
C ILE A 11 42.61 8.05 -3.48
N MET A 12 43.04 7.15 -2.59
CA MET A 12 42.23 5.99 -2.20
C MET A 12 40.93 6.41 -1.50
N THR A 13 40.98 7.42 -0.62
CA THR A 13 39.77 7.91 0.05
C THR A 13 38.77 8.49 -0.93
N ILE A 14 39.23 9.27 -1.92
CA ILE A 14 38.37 9.82 -2.99
C ILE A 14 37.74 8.70 -3.82
N PHE A 15 38.52 7.67 -4.16
CA PHE A 15 38.00 6.52 -4.90
C PHE A 15 36.95 5.75 -4.10
N ALA A 16 37.21 5.52 -2.81
CA ALA A 16 36.27 4.82 -1.93
C ALA A 16 34.97 5.60 -1.74
N THR A 17 35.03 6.92 -1.52
CA THR A 17 33.82 7.74 -1.40
C THR A 17 33.07 7.86 -2.72
N ALA A 18 33.76 8.02 -3.85
CA ALA A 18 33.11 8.06 -5.17
C ALA A 18 32.42 6.72 -5.50
N THR A 19 33.02 5.60 -5.14
CA THR A 19 32.43 4.27 -5.33
C THR A 19 31.22 4.08 -4.42
N LEU A 20 31.30 4.53 -3.17
CA LEU A 20 30.17 4.50 -2.24
C LEU A 20 28.99 5.35 -2.74
N PHE A 21 29.27 6.58 -3.21
CA PHE A 21 28.24 7.44 -3.81
C PHE A 21 27.65 6.85 -5.08
N TYR A 22 28.47 6.23 -5.93
CA TYR A 22 27.98 5.52 -7.12
C TYR A 22 27.07 4.35 -6.74
N LEU A 23 27.45 3.54 -5.75
CA LEU A 23 26.61 2.43 -5.29
C LEU A 23 25.29 2.92 -4.67
N ILE A 24 25.30 4.02 -3.92
CA ILE A 24 24.07 4.64 -3.40
C ILE A 24 23.19 5.15 -4.55
N ALA A 25 23.77 5.86 -5.52
CA ALA A 25 23.03 6.37 -6.68
C ALA A 25 22.53 5.25 -7.63
N SER A 26 23.20 4.10 -7.66
CA SER A 26 22.80 2.94 -8.47
C SER A 26 21.81 2.02 -7.75
N ALA A 27 21.73 2.12 -6.42
CA ALA A 27 20.76 1.37 -5.60
C ALA A 27 19.35 1.96 -5.70
N ASP A 28 19.20 3.21 -6.17
CA ASP A 28 17.93 3.83 -6.55
C ASP A 28 17.48 3.41 -7.97
N GLY A 29 17.68 2.13 -8.29
CA GLY A 29 17.21 1.50 -9.53
C GLY A 29 15.69 1.40 -9.57
N ASP A 30 15.08 2.48 -10.05
CA ASP A 30 13.90 2.61 -10.90
C ASP A 30 13.00 1.37 -11.05
N ASN A 31 12.01 1.29 -10.15
CA ASN A 31 10.62 0.86 -10.42
C ASN A 31 9.74 1.39 -9.27
N ARG A 32 9.88 2.69 -8.98
CA ARG A 32 9.01 3.41 -8.04
C ARG A 32 8.20 4.40 -8.85
N THR A 33 6.99 4.02 -9.23
CA THR A 33 5.98 5.03 -9.53
C THR A 33 5.69 5.70 -8.19
N ASP A 34 6.37 6.83 -7.96
CA ASP A 34 6.36 7.55 -6.70
C ASP A 34 4.92 8.02 -6.45
N MET A 35 4.29 7.61 -5.34
CA MET A 35 2.92 8.01 -4.97
C MET A 35 2.74 9.54 -4.85
N THR A 36 3.83 10.30 -4.97
CA THR A 36 3.90 11.76 -4.89
C THR A 36 3.20 12.47 -6.05
N ASP A 37 2.88 11.77 -7.15
CA ASP A 37 2.16 12.33 -8.30
C ASP A 37 0.69 11.88 -8.39
N VAL A 38 0.20 11.19 -7.35
CA VAL A 38 -1.21 10.76 -7.25
C VAL A 38 -2.02 11.90 -6.61
N ASP A 39 -2.95 12.47 -7.38
CA ASP A 39 -3.84 13.53 -6.89
C ASP A 39 -4.89 12.94 -5.93
N PHE A 40 -4.88 13.40 -4.68
CA PHE A 40 -5.84 13.01 -3.65
C PHE A 40 -6.90 14.10 -3.53
N SER A 41 -8.11 13.77 -3.94
CA SER A 41 -9.32 14.55 -3.70
C SER A 41 -10.35 13.71 -2.97
N PHE A 42 -11.24 14.36 -2.22
CA PHE A 42 -12.39 13.69 -1.61
C PHE A 42 -13.62 14.61 -1.66
N GLU A 43 -14.06 14.88 -2.89
CA GLU A 43 -15.15 15.80 -3.22
C GLU A 43 -16.29 15.12 -4.00
N ASP A 44 -16.06 13.95 -4.60
CA ASP A 44 -17.09 13.23 -5.37
C ASP A 44 -18.07 12.46 -4.46
N GLU A 45 -19.25 13.05 -4.23
CA GLU A 45 -20.36 12.40 -3.51
C GLU A 45 -20.90 11.14 -4.21
N GLY A 46 -20.59 10.94 -5.49
CA GLY A 46 -20.96 9.74 -6.26
C GLY A 46 -20.03 8.55 -6.04
N TYR A 47 -18.89 8.73 -5.36
CA TYR A 47 -17.95 7.66 -5.09
C TYR A 47 -18.58 6.57 -4.21
N TYR A 48 -18.33 5.30 -4.56
CA TYR A 48 -18.98 4.15 -3.91
C TYR A 48 -18.76 4.11 -2.39
N PHE A 49 -17.58 4.53 -1.93
CA PHE A 49 -17.23 4.60 -0.51
C PHE A 49 -17.21 6.04 0.04
N TYR A 50 -17.94 6.96 -0.60
CA TYR A 50 -17.99 8.34 -0.12
C TYR A 50 -18.49 8.41 1.32
N MET A 51 -17.89 9.32 2.10
CA MET A 51 -18.26 9.58 3.49
C MET A 51 -18.59 11.06 3.67
N THR A 52 -19.70 11.32 4.35
CA THR A 52 -20.08 12.66 4.80
C THR A 52 -19.18 13.12 5.95
N ASP A 53 -19.09 14.44 6.14
CA ASP A 53 -18.36 15.03 7.27
C ASP A 53 -18.81 14.47 8.65
N GLY A 54 -20.08 14.08 8.78
CA GLY A 54 -20.61 13.47 10.00
C GLY A 54 -20.13 12.04 10.23
N GLU A 55 -20.02 11.25 9.16
CA GLU A 55 -19.46 9.89 9.20
C GLU A 55 -17.96 9.94 9.47
N ILE A 56 -17.24 10.86 8.84
CA ILE A 56 -15.81 11.10 9.12
C ILE A 56 -15.62 11.48 10.59
N ALA A 57 -16.41 12.42 11.12
CA ALA A 57 -16.34 12.80 12.54
C ALA A 57 -16.62 11.63 13.50
N SER A 58 -17.54 10.73 13.12
CA SER A 58 -17.86 9.54 13.91
C SER A 58 -16.72 8.52 13.88
N ALA A 59 -16.16 8.23 12.70
CA ALA A 59 -15.02 7.34 12.54
C ALA A 59 -13.76 7.85 13.28
N ILE A 60 -13.51 9.17 13.31
CA ILE A 60 -12.45 9.80 14.13
C ILE A 60 -12.65 9.49 15.62
N GLN A 61 -13.89 9.51 16.12
CA GLN A 61 -14.17 9.18 17.52
C GLN A 61 -13.93 7.70 17.81
N GLU A 62 -14.44 6.81 16.96
CA GLU A 62 -14.28 5.36 17.10
C GLU A 62 -12.81 4.92 17.09
N ALA A 63 -11.97 5.57 16.27
CA ALA A 63 -10.53 5.31 16.19
C ALA A 63 -9.80 5.44 17.55
N ARG A 64 -10.34 6.25 18.46
CA ARG A 64 -9.79 6.44 19.80
C ARG A 64 -10.05 5.26 20.72
N GLU A 65 -11.15 4.56 20.49
CA GLU A 65 -11.67 3.49 21.36
C GLU A 65 -11.24 2.10 20.89
N SER A 66 -10.94 1.95 19.60
CA SER A 66 -10.53 0.67 19.02
C SER A 66 -9.02 0.44 19.04
N ILE A 67 -8.61 -0.81 19.32
CA ILE A 67 -7.21 -1.28 19.32
C ILE A 67 -6.88 -1.99 18.01
N ARG A 68 -7.87 -2.56 17.33
CA ARG A 68 -7.70 -3.34 16.10
C ARG A 68 -8.58 -2.77 15.01
N LEU A 69 -7.99 -1.96 14.15
CA LEU A 69 -8.70 -1.23 13.10
C LEU A 69 -8.79 -2.04 11.81
N THR A 70 -7.79 -2.86 11.49
CA THR A 70 -7.67 -3.55 10.21
C THR A 70 -8.38 -4.91 10.15
N ASP A 71 -8.63 -5.57 11.29
CA ASP A 71 -9.21 -6.93 11.34
C ASP A 71 -10.53 -7.06 10.54
N PRO A 72 -11.49 -6.11 10.61
CA PRO A 72 -12.73 -6.19 9.84
C PRO A 72 -12.54 -6.04 8.33
N PHE A 73 -11.39 -5.52 7.89
CA PHE A 73 -11.10 -5.20 6.50
C PHE A 73 -10.16 -6.21 5.83
N GLN A 74 -9.81 -7.30 6.52
CA GLN A 74 -8.97 -8.35 5.97
C GLN A 74 -9.70 -9.12 4.86
N LEU A 75 -8.98 -9.38 3.78
CA LEU A 75 -9.49 -10.17 2.65
C LEU A 75 -9.34 -11.66 2.93
N THR A 76 -10.30 -12.42 2.43
CA THR A 76 -10.25 -13.88 2.53
C THR A 76 -9.57 -14.47 1.29
N THR A 77 -8.76 -15.51 1.49
CA THR A 77 -8.15 -16.28 0.39
C THR A 77 -9.13 -17.34 -0.10
N ASN A 78 -9.25 -17.47 -1.41
CA ASN A 78 -10.04 -18.52 -2.03
C ASN A 78 -9.26 -19.84 -2.19
N ASN A 79 -7.94 -19.82 -1.97
CA ASN A 79 -7.05 -20.95 -2.25
C ASN A 79 -6.30 -21.37 -0.99
N THR A 80 -6.56 -22.59 -0.51
CA THR A 80 -5.89 -23.20 0.66
C THR A 80 -4.70 -24.08 0.28
N GLU A 81 -4.50 -24.38 -1.00
CA GLU A 81 -3.52 -25.37 -1.47
C GLU A 81 -2.16 -24.77 -1.87
N THR A 82 -2.09 -23.48 -2.19
CA THR A 82 -0.84 -22.75 -2.49
C THR A 82 -0.81 -21.52 -1.60
N VAL A 83 0.06 -21.55 -0.59
CA VAL A 83 0.16 -20.49 0.42
C VAL A 83 1.52 -19.82 0.22
N LEU A 84 1.50 -18.53 -0.11
CA LEU A 84 2.66 -17.67 0.11
C LEU A 84 2.78 -17.47 1.62
N GLU A 85 3.63 -18.26 2.28
CA GLU A 85 3.85 -18.20 3.72
C GLU A 85 4.41 -16.83 4.17
N GLU A 86 4.95 -16.07 3.22
CA GLU A 86 5.52 -14.74 3.41
C GLU A 86 4.44 -13.68 3.67
N ILE A 87 3.22 -13.85 3.15
CA ILE A 87 2.12 -12.89 3.32
C ILE A 87 1.42 -13.20 4.64
N SER A 88 1.44 -12.23 5.57
CA SER A 88 0.76 -12.33 6.86
C SER A 88 -0.74 -12.14 6.73
N PHE A 89 -1.15 -11.06 6.08
CA PHE A 89 -2.55 -10.78 5.75
C PHE A 89 -2.62 -9.71 4.67
N VAL A 90 -3.75 -9.69 3.97
CA VAL A 90 -4.11 -8.65 3.01
C VAL A 90 -5.38 -7.98 3.50
N TYR A 91 -5.46 -6.67 3.38
CA TYR A 91 -6.66 -5.91 3.75
C TYR A 91 -6.93 -4.80 2.74
N VAL A 92 -8.21 -4.48 2.55
CA VAL A 92 -8.65 -3.30 1.80
C VAL A 92 -8.71 -2.10 2.74
N GLU A 93 -8.39 -0.91 2.24
CA GLU A 93 -8.41 0.32 3.03
C GLU A 93 -9.42 1.31 2.45
N PRO A 94 -10.73 1.10 2.68
CA PRO A 94 -11.73 2.10 2.29
C PRO A 94 -11.51 3.40 3.09
N PRO A 95 -12.09 4.53 2.63
CA PRO A 95 -11.97 5.84 3.29
C PRO A 95 -12.20 5.78 4.80
N GLU A 96 -13.17 4.98 5.27
CA GLU A 96 -13.44 4.82 6.69
C GLU A 96 -12.23 4.26 7.47
N LEU A 97 -11.55 3.26 6.91
CA LEU A 97 -10.35 2.71 7.53
C LEU A 97 -9.20 3.73 7.48
N THR A 98 -9.03 4.46 6.37
CA THR A 98 -8.05 5.54 6.27
C THR A 98 -8.30 6.63 7.32
N VAL A 99 -9.55 7.08 7.49
CA VAL A 99 -9.94 8.02 8.56
C VAL A 99 -9.51 7.50 9.93
N LYS A 100 -9.80 6.22 10.22
CA LYS A 100 -9.48 5.60 11.51
C LYS A 100 -7.97 5.49 11.73
N LEU A 101 -7.22 5.05 10.72
CA LEU A 101 -5.77 4.90 10.77
C LEU A 101 -5.06 6.26 10.94
N GLU A 102 -5.45 7.27 10.17
CA GLU A 102 -4.87 8.61 10.24
C GLU A 102 -5.22 9.32 11.54
N ALA A 103 -6.47 9.20 12.01
CA ALA A 103 -6.85 9.73 13.31
C ALA A 103 -6.07 9.10 14.46
N ARG A 104 -5.84 7.78 14.38
CA ARG A 104 -5.02 7.07 15.35
C ARG A 104 -3.56 7.50 15.28
N ARG A 105 -2.98 7.61 14.08
CA ARG A 105 -1.60 8.07 13.87
C ARG A 105 -1.39 9.45 14.49
N ILE A 106 -2.31 10.39 14.24
CA ILE A 106 -2.23 11.75 14.77
C ILE A 106 -2.35 11.76 16.29
N LEU A 107 -3.26 10.97 16.86
CA LEU A 107 -3.39 10.83 18.30
C LEU A 107 -2.11 10.26 18.94
N ASP A 108 -1.57 9.18 18.39
CA ASP A 108 -0.40 8.50 18.96
C ASP A 108 0.88 9.34 18.83
N HIS A 109 1.05 10.11 17.75
CA HIS A 109 2.24 10.93 17.51
C HIS A 109 2.18 12.33 18.12
N PHE A 110 1.01 12.98 18.10
CA PHE A 110 0.85 14.38 18.50
C PHE A 110 -0.04 14.57 19.73
N GLY A 111 -0.69 13.52 20.23
CA GLY A 111 -1.53 13.58 21.44
C GLY A 111 -2.81 14.39 21.28
N ARG A 112 -3.31 14.57 20.05
CA ARG A 112 -4.53 15.35 19.76
C ARG A 112 -5.48 14.62 18.81
N THR A 113 -6.74 15.06 18.80
CA THR A 113 -7.74 14.64 17.81
C THR A 113 -7.62 15.52 16.56
N PRO A 114 -7.57 14.95 15.35
CA PRO A 114 -7.61 15.73 14.12
C PRO A 114 -8.99 16.31 13.84
N SER A 115 -9.03 17.31 12.97
CA SER A 115 -10.29 17.86 12.46
C SER A 115 -10.75 17.12 11.20
N VAL A 116 -12.04 17.19 10.86
CA VAL A 116 -12.57 16.60 9.61
C VAL A 116 -11.83 17.12 8.37
N PRO A 117 -11.61 18.45 8.19
CA PRO A 117 -10.87 18.94 7.02
C PRO A 117 -9.46 18.37 6.92
N GLU A 118 -8.73 18.27 8.04
CA GLU A 118 -7.39 17.70 8.07
C GLU A 118 -7.36 16.23 7.64
N ILE A 119 -8.41 15.45 7.94
CA ILE A 119 -8.50 14.06 7.51
C ILE A 119 -8.92 13.96 6.04
N LYS A 120 -9.80 14.85 5.55
CA LYS A 120 -10.23 14.83 4.14
C LYS A 120 -9.07 15.02 3.17
N ASP A 121 -8.04 15.77 3.56
CA ASP A 121 -6.82 15.96 2.77
C ASP A 121 -6.03 14.65 2.55
N GLU A 122 -6.30 13.60 3.34
CA GLU A 122 -5.64 12.29 3.24
C GLU A 122 -6.51 11.23 2.53
N LEU A 123 -7.74 11.56 2.13
CA LEU A 123 -8.67 10.63 1.48
C LEU A 123 -8.59 10.72 -0.05
N SER A 124 -9.00 9.63 -0.72
CA SER A 124 -9.15 9.57 -2.18
C SER A 124 -10.56 9.09 -2.56
N ASP A 125 -11.19 9.80 -3.49
CA ASP A 125 -12.42 9.40 -4.17
C ASP A 125 -12.17 8.70 -5.51
N ARG A 126 -10.89 8.50 -5.88
CA ARG A 126 -10.48 7.82 -7.10
C ARG A 126 -9.87 6.45 -6.86
N TYR A 127 -9.07 6.31 -5.80
CA TYR A 127 -8.29 5.10 -5.58
C TYR A 127 -8.75 4.34 -4.34
N LEU A 128 -8.82 3.02 -4.45
CA LEU A 128 -9.01 2.11 -3.32
C LEU A 128 -7.72 1.34 -3.05
N PRO A 129 -7.03 1.59 -1.92
CA PRO A 129 -5.84 0.85 -1.55
C PRO A 129 -6.15 -0.59 -1.11
N VAL A 130 -5.35 -1.52 -1.61
CA VAL A 130 -5.21 -2.89 -1.09
C VAL A 130 -3.81 -3.04 -0.55
N ASN A 131 -3.70 -3.51 0.68
CA ASN A 131 -2.45 -3.56 1.42
C ASN A 131 -2.11 -5.01 1.78
N ALA A 132 -0.93 -5.47 1.37
CA ALA A 132 -0.36 -6.75 1.75
C ALA A 132 0.75 -6.55 2.79
N ARG A 133 0.60 -7.19 3.95
CA ARG A 133 1.61 -7.21 5.03
C ARG A 133 2.41 -8.49 4.94
N PHE A 134 3.73 -8.38 4.99
CA PHE A 134 4.62 -9.53 4.96
C PHE A 134 5.19 -9.84 6.34
N TYR A 135 5.50 -11.11 6.60
CA TYR A 135 6.26 -11.53 7.78
C TYR A 135 7.72 -11.04 7.70
N ASP A 136 8.32 -10.81 8.86
CA ASP A 136 9.75 -10.55 9.07
C ASP A 136 10.38 -9.32 8.37
N HIS A 137 9.58 -8.38 7.86
CA HIS A 137 10.04 -7.11 7.26
C HIS A 137 11.02 -7.26 6.09
N TYR A 138 11.02 -8.40 5.40
CA TYR A 138 11.81 -8.55 4.17
C TYR A 138 11.08 -7.88 3.00
N ALA A 139 11.84 -7.21 2.13
CA ALA A 139 11.34 -6.68 0.87
C ALA A 139 11.18 -7.84 -0.12
N TYR A 140 10.08 -8.58 -0.01
CA TYR A 140 9.72 -9.59 -0.99
C TYR A 140 9.28 -8.92 -2.29
N VAL A 141 9.70 -9.49 -3.41
CA VAL A 141 9.29 -9.03 -4.75
C VAL A 141 8.21 -9.98 -5.22
N PHE A 142 6.96 -9.51 -5.18
CA PHE A 142 5.81 -10.19 -5.73
C PHE A 142 5.25 -9.36 -6.86
N ASP A 143 4.78 -10.01 -7.91
CA ASP A 143 3.94 -9.37 -8.93
C ASP A 143 2.49 -9.40 -8.44
N VAL A 144 1.77 -8.28 -8.59
CA VAL A 144 0.36 -8.19 -8.23
C VAL A 144 -0.47 -7.95 -9.46
N THR A 145 -1.46 -8.81 -9.66
CA THR A 145 -2.46 -8.64 -10.71
C THR A 145 -3.82 -8.46 -10.06
N VAL A 146 -4.53 -7.44 -10.50
CA VAL A 146 -5.92 -7.19 -10.09
C VAL A 146 -6.82 -7.39 -11.29
N SER A 147 -7.86 -8.20 -11.13
CA SER A 147 -8.76 -8.53 -12.24
C SER A 147 -10.22 -8.72 -11.79
N GLN A 148 -11.16 -8.41 -12.68
CA GLN A 148 -12.58 -8.73 -12.51
C GLN A 148 -12.98 -9.91 -13.41
N GLY A 149 -13.60 -10.94 -12.83
CA GLY A 149 -13.91 -12.20 -13.53
C GLY A 149 -12.85 -13.29 -13.33
N ILE A 150 -13.12 -14.49 -13.88
CA ILE A 150 -12.25 -15.67 -13.70
C ILE A 150 -11.96 -16.29 -15.07
N GLY A 151 -10.71 -16.71 -15.29
CA GLY A 151 -10.31 -17.41 -16.51
C GLY A 151 -10.17 -16.48 -17.71
N ASP A 152 -10.62 -16.93 -18.88
CA ASP A 152 -10.47 -16.20 -20.15
C ASP A 152 -11.32 -14.92 -20.24
N GLU A 153 -12.21 -14.68 -19.28
CA GLU A 153 -13.05 -13.47 -19.16
C GLU A 153 -12.51 -12.48 -18.11
N ALA A 154 -11.32 -12.73 -17.55
CA ALA A 154 -10.71 -11.84 -16.57
C ALA A 154 -10.25 -10.54 -17.25
N GLU A 155 -10.79 -9.41 -16.79
CA GLU A 155 -10.38 -8.08 -17.21
C GLU A 155 -9.43 -7.51 -16.16
N GLU A 156 -8.20 -7.20 -16.55
CA GLU A 156 -7.22 -6.57 -15.66
C GLU A 156 -7.62 -5.12 -15.37
N VAL A 157 -7.45 -4.71 -14.11
CA VAL A 157 -7.70 -3.35 -13.62
C VAL A 157 -6.35 -2.64 -13.53
N ASP A 158 -6.29 -1.39 -13.98
CA ASP A 158 -5.07 -0.59 -13.82
C ASP A 158 -4.79 -0.36 -12.33
N THR A 159 -3.54 -0.60 -11.94
CA THR A 159 -3.08 -0.41 -10.57
C THR A 159 -1.80 0.38 -10.48
N TYR A 160 -1.63 1.06 -9.36
CA TYR A 160 -0.36 1.68 -8.97
C TYR A 160 0.20 0.96 -7.76
N GLU A 161 1.43 0.48 -7.87
CA GLU A 161 2.10 -0.24 -6.78
C GLU A 161 3.06 0.66 -6.00
N ALA A 162 3.06 0.52 -4.68
CA ALA A 162 4.01 1.18 -3.81
C ALA A 162 4.50 0.24 -2.70
N ASN A 163 5.81 0.15 -2.53
CA ASN A 163 6.42 -0.52 -1.40
C ASN A 163 6.65 0.49 -0.25
N LYS A 164 5.94 0.28 0.86
CA LYS A 164 6.02 1.11 2.08
C LYS A 164 6.79 0.36 3.19
N SER A 165 7.16 1.10 4.24
CA SER A 165 7.72 0.54 5.49
C SER A 165 8.91 -0.41 5.29
N SER A 166 9.88 -0.01 4.47
CA SER A 166 11.08 -0.81 4.13
C SER A 166 10.78 -2.18 3.52
N GLY A 167 9.63 -2.35 2.84
CA GLY A 167 9.25 -3.59 2.18
C GLY A 167 8.32 -4.49 3.01
N SER A 168 8.00 -4.11 4.26
CA SER A 168 7.05 -4.87 5.10
C SER A 168 5.57 -4.68 4.72
N LEU A 169 5.29 -3.74 3.81
CA LEU A 169 3.95 -3.41 3.33
C LEU A 169 4.02 -3.12 1.83
N LYS A 170 3.32 -3.90 1.02
CA LYS A 170 3.04 -3.57 -0.38
C LYS A 170 1.62 -3.01 -0.47
N SER A 171 1.48 -1.82 -1.04
CA SER A 171 0.21 -1.16 -1.29
C SER A 171 -0.06 -1.13 -2.78
N VAL A 172 -1.28 -1.47 -3.16
CA VAL A 172 -1.77 -1.48 -4.54
C VAL A 172 -2.95 -0.53 -4.57
N LEU A 173 -2.83 0.57 -5.30
CA LEU A 173 -3.93 1.52 -5.49
C LEU A 173 -4.72 1.11 -6.73
N MET A 174 -5.98 0.76 -6.54
CA MET A 174 -6.88 0.39 -7.63
C MET A 174 -7.65 1.62 -8.10
N ASP A 175 -7.65 1.93 -9.40
CA ASP A 175 -8.46 3.03 -9.95
C ASP A 175 -9.94 2.60 -10.00
N MET A 176 -10.75 3.16 -9.11
CA MET A 176 -12.16 2.81 -8.99
C MET A 176 -13.00 3.28 -10.18
N GLY A 177 -12.46 4.16 -11.03
CA GLY A 177 -13.11 4.55 -12.29
C GLY A 177 -13.15 3.44 -13.34
N GLN A 178 -12.35 2.38 -13.19
CA GLN A 178 -12.33 1.22 -14.08
C GLN A 178 -12.99 -0.03 -13.50
N VAL A 179 -13.40 0.04 -12.23
CA VAL A 179 -13.91 -1.12 -11.48
C VAL A 179 -15.45 -1.12 -11.50
N ASP A 180 -16.05 -2.23 -11.92
CA ASP A 180 -17.47 -2.49 -11.71
C ASP A 180 -17.71 -3.03 -10.30
N THR A 181 -18.18 -2.20 -9.38
CA THR A 181 -18.39 -2.58 -7.97
C THR A 181 -19.47 -3.65 -7.77
N ASN A 182 -20.24 -4.01 -8.81
CA ASN A 182 -21.23 -5.10 -8.74
C ASN A 182 -20.63 -6.48 -9.04
N ARG A 183 -19.35 -6.54 -9.39
CA ARG A 183 -18.62 -7.78 -9.67
C ARG A 183 -17.50 -7.97 -8.65
N PRO A 184 -17.25 -9.21 -8.19
CA PRO A 184 -16.13 -9.47 -7.29
C PRO A 184 -14.82 -9.17 -8.01
N LEU A 185 -13.87 -8.68 -7.22
CA LEU A 185 -12.53 -8.36 -7.67
C LEU A 185 -11.54 -9.38 -7.08
N HIS A 186 -10.62 -9.84 -7.91
CA HIS A 186 -9.61 -10.82 -7.54
C HIS A 186 -8.23 -10.19 -7.54
N ILE A 187 -7.52 -10.33 -6.43
CA ILE A 187 -6.15 -9.83 -6.27
C ILE A 187 -5.24 -11.03 -6.16
N ARG A 188 -4.39 -11.23 -7.17
CA ARG A 188 -3.40 -12.32 -7.23
C ARG A 188 -2.04 -11.76 -6.87
N PHE A 189 -1.40 -12.37 -5.88
CA PHE A 189 0.02 -12.18 -5.57
C PHE A 189 0.78 -13.39 -6.08
N GLU A 190 1.81 -13.15 -6.88
CA GLU A 190 2.62 -14.19 -7.52
C GLU A 190 4.11 -13.97 -7.23
N ASP A 191 4.83 -15.05 -6.90
CA ASP A 191 6.28 -14.98 -6.73
C ASP A 191 6.96 -14.79 -8.09
N THR A 192 7.67 -13.67 -8.24
CA THR A 192 8.37 -13.33 -9.49
C THR A 192 9.43 -14.39 -9.87
N SER A 193 9.95 -15.15 -8.91
CA SER A 193 10.93 -16.23 -9.15
C SER A 193 10.30 -17.58 -9.50
N ASP A 194 9.05 -17.82 -9.08
CA ASP A 194 8.27 -19.02 -9.41
C ASP A 194 6.77 -18.69 -9.59
N PRO A 195 6.32 -18.42 -10.82
CA PRO A 195 4.92 -18.12 -11.15
C PRO A 195 3.90 -19.20 -10.74
N SER A 196 4.35 -20.42 -10.45
CA SER A 196 3.45 -21.48 -9.96
C SER A 196 3.05 -21.27 -8.50
N VAL A 197 3.77 -20.42 -7.77
CA VAL A 197 3.49 -20.05 -6.39
C VAL A 197 2.74 -18.73 -6.38
N TYR A 198 1.44 -18.82 -6.13
CA TYR A 198 0.58 -17.65 -6.06
C TYR A 198 -0.54 -17.86 -5.02
N VAL A 199 -1.10 -16.75 -4.55
CA VAL A 199 -2.32 -16.72 -3.74
C VAL A 199 -3.29 -15.72 -4.34
N THR A 200 -4.59 -16.00 -4.24
CA THR A 200 -5.64 -15.12 -4.75
C THR A 200 -6.63 -14.79 -3.66
N TYR A 201 -6.80 -13.49 -3.43
CA TYR A 201 -7.79 -12.92 -2.53
C TYR A 201 -9.00 -12.46 -3.31
N SER A 202 -10.17 -12.56 -2.68
CA SER A 202 -11.42 -12.02 -3.23
C SER A 202 -11.84 -10.80 -2.44
N LEU A 203 -12.29 -9.78 -3.17
CA LEU A 203 -12.94 -8.59 -2.63
C LEU A 203 -14.38 -8.54 -3.16
N ASP A 204 -15.34 -8.59 -2.25
CA ASP A 204 -16.72 -8.19 -2.51
C ASP A 204 -16.90 -6.78 -1.93
N PHE A 205 -17.33 -5.82 -2.75
CA PHE A 205 -17.40 -4.41 -2.34
C PHE A 205 -18.50 -4.18 -1.30
N ASP A 206 -19.58 -4.97 -1.35
CA ASP A 206 -20.72 -4.83 -0.43
C ASP A 206 -20.33 -5.18 1.02
N ASP A 207 -19.31 -6.02 1.22
CA ASP A 207 -18.81 -6.41 2.55
C ASP A 207 -18.13 -5.25 3.30
N TYR A 208 -17.72 -4.20 2.58
CA TYR A 208 -16.94 -3.07 3.11
C TYR A 208 -17.68 -1.73 3.00
N ARG A 209 -18.96 -1.78 2.61
CA ARG A 209 -19.84 -0.61 2.57
C ARG A 209 -20.59 -0.48 3.89
N GLN A 210 -20.42 0.64 4.59
CA GLN A 210 -21.17 0.96 5.81
C GLN A 210 -22.33 1.92 5.54
#